data_AF-A0A2Z6NKE6-F1
#
_entry.id   AF-A0A2Z6NKE6-F1
#
_cell.length_a   1.000
_cell.length_b   1.000
_cell.length_c   1.000
_cell.angle_alpha   90.00
_cell.angle_beta   90.00
_cell.angle_gamma   90.00
#
_symmetry.space_group_name_H-M   'P 1'
#
loop_
_entity.id
_entity.type
_entity.pdbx_description
1 polymer ?
#
loop_
_entity_poly.entity_id
_entity_poly.type
_entity_poly.pdbx_seq_one_letter_code
_entity_poly.pdbx_strand_id
1 'polypeptide(L)'
;MYPLISGADAKYDNASSKDALNCTGGTLDPRKAKGKILICLHSQEDCPFLCRTHKGVEATRVGAVGMILANDENSGSGIQADPHVLPSSYVNFIDGSYIFNYINHTKSPVAYISKVVTEIATKPAPFIAFFSARGPNPVEPTILKVYSSFIR
;
A
#
# COMPACT_ATOMS: atom_id res chain seq x y z
N MET A 1 4.95 6.49 20.03
CA MET A 1 5.23 6.97 18.65
C MET A 1 6.52 6.31 18.18
N TYR A 2 6.63 6.02 16.89
CA TYR A 2 7.79 5.35 16.30
C TYR A 2 8.38 6.23 15.18
N PRO A 3 9.70 6.19 14.94
CA PRO A 3 10.27 6.89 13.79
C PRO A 3 9.65 6.39 12.49
N LEU A 4 9.46 7.29 11.54
CA LEU A 4 8.92 7.01 10.21
C LEU A 4 10.05 7.02 9.19
N ILE A 5 10.04 6.10 8.23
CA ILE A 5 11.07 6.02 7.18
C ILE A 5 10.45 5.57 5.86
N SER A 6 10.92 6.13 4.74
CA SER A 6 10.52 5.66 3.42
C SER A 6 11.27 4.39 3.02
N GLY A 7 10.65 3.55 2.18
CA GLY A 7 11.34 2.40 1.58
C GLY A 7 12.62 2.79 0.85
N ALA A 8 12.61 3.93 0.14
CA ALA A 8 13.79 4.46 -0.55
C ALA A 8 14.94 4.79 0.41
N ASP A 9 14.67 5.39 1.57
CA ASP A 9 15.69 5.73 2.56
C ASP A 9 16.15 4.51 3.37
N ALA A 10 15.31 3.48 3.46
CA ALA A 10 15.61 2.22 4.13
C ALA A 10 16.37 1.23 3.24
N LYS A 11 16.70 1.57 2.00
CA LYS A 11 17.34 0.67 1.03
C LYS A 11 18.74 0.21 1.43
N TYR A 12 19.14 -0.98 0.97
CA TYR A 12 20.56 -1.32 0.89
C TYR A 12 21.29 -0.40 -0.08
N ASP A 13 22.58 -0.17 0.15
CA ASP A 13 23.35 0.80 -0.64
C ASP A 13 23.42 0.39 -2.12
N ASN A 14 23.44 -0.91 -2.42
CA ASN A 14 23.40 -1.49 -3.77
C ASN A 14 21.99 -1.74 -4.33
N ALA A 15 20.92 -1.42 -3.60
CA ALA A 15 19.54 -1.61 -4.06
C ALA A 15 19.01 -0.39 -4.81
N SER A 16 18.11 -0.65 -5.78
CA SER A 16 17.36 0.38 -6.50
C SER A 16 16.41 1.13 -5.55
N SER A 17 16.39 2.46 -5.65
CA SER A 17 15.46 3.27 -4.87
C SER A 17 14.00 2.99 -5.25
N LYS A 18 13.71 2.67 -6.52
CA LYS A 18 12.34 2.32 -6.96
C LYS A 18 11.89 1.02 -6.29
N ASP A 19 12.73 -0.01 -6.32
CA ASP A 19 12.37 -1.33 -5.76
C ASP A 19 12.25 -1.27 -4.23
N ALA A 20 13.14 -0.51 -3.58
CA ALA A 20 13.06 -0.30 -2.15
C ALA A 20 11.84 0.55 -1.73
N LEU A 21 11.49 1.58 -2.51
CA LEU A 21 10.25 2.34 -2.32
C LEU A 21 9.01 1.44 -2.45
N ASN A 22 9.08 0.46 -3.37
CA ASN A 22 8.08 -0.59 -3.50
C ASN A 22 8.20 -1.69 -2.43
N CYS A 23 9.14 -1.61 -1.49
CA CYS A 23 9.38 -2.63 -0.46
C CYS A 23 9.49 -4.04 -1.05
N THR A 24 10.16 -4.13 -2.21
CA THR A 24 10.45 -5.40 -2.88
C THR A 24 11.38 -6.24 -2.01
N GLY A 25 11.10 -7.53 -1.94
CA GLY A 25 11.87 -8.47 -1.12
C GLY A 25 13.38 -8.36 -1.36
N GLY A 26 14.15 -8.20 -0.27
CA GLY A 26 15.62 -8.16 -0.32
C GLY A 26 16.24 -6.79 -0.66
N THR A 27 15.43 -5.74 -0.82
CA THR A 27 15.93 -4.39 -1.13
C THR A 27 16.11 -3.49 0.09
N LEU A 28 15.49 -3.84 1.21
CA LEU A 28 15.46 -3.07 2.44
C LEU A 28 16.50 -3.54 3.46
N ASP A 29 17.25 -2.59 4.04
CA ASP A 29 18.27 -2.81 5.05
C ASP A 29 17.65 -2.84 6.47
N PRO A 30 17.69 -3.98 7.18
CA PRO A 30 17.19 -4.08 8.55
C PRO A 30 17.84 -3.07 9.51
N ARG A 31 19.09 -2.66 9.27
CA ARG A 31 19.78 -1.66 10.10
C ARG A 31 19.11 -0.29 10.03
N LYS A 32 18.46 0.02 8.91
CA LYS A 32 17.77 1.30 8.68
C LYS A 32 16.29 1.25 9.09
N ALA A 33 15.62 0.11 8.90
CA ALA A 33 14.17 -0.05 9.09
C ALA A 33 13.74 -0.59 10.46
N LYS A 34 14.61 -1.33 11.18
CA LYS A 34 14.24 -1.98 12.44
C LYS A 34 13.72 -0.97 13.48
N GLY A 35 12.59 -1.28 14.10
CA GLY A 35 11.99 -0.43 15.14
C GLY A 35 11.23 0.79 14.61
N LYS A 36 11.06 0.93 13.29
CA LYS A 36 10.41 2.08 12.64
C LYS A 36 9.11 1.67 11.95
N ILE A 37 8.26 2.67 11.68
CA ILE A 37 7.16 2.53 10.75
C ILE A 37 7.71 2.77 9.34
N LEU A 38 7.47 1.83 8.44
CA LEU A 38 7.95 1.89 7.05
C LEU A 38 6.82 2.35 6.14
N ILE A 39 7.03 3.37 5.31
CA ILE A 39 6.10 3.70 4.22
C ILE A 39 6.58 3.10 2.89
N CYS A 40 5.69 2.36 2.24
CA CYS A 40 5.89 1.67 0.97
C CYS A 40 4.91 2.22 -0.07
N LEU A 41 5.36 2.35 -1.32
CA LEU A 41 4.51 2.71 -2.44
C LEU A 41 3.76 1.46 -2.94
N HIS A 42 2.49 1.65 -3.32
CA HIS A 42 1.68 0.69 -4.04
C HIS A 42 1.35 1.23 -5.43
N SER A 43 1.71 0.45 -6.44
CA SER A 43 1.32 0.68 -7.82
C SER A 43 0.65 -0.59 -8.35
N GLN A 44 -0.46 -0.43 -9.06
CA GLN A 44 -1.14 -1.54 -9.72
C GLN A 44 -0.36 -2.09 -10.92
N GLU A 45 0.47 -1.27 -11.55
CA GLU A 45 1.30 -1.67 -12.70
C GLU A 45 2.45 -2.56 -12.27
N ASP A 46 3.14 -2.19 -11.19
CA ASP A 46 4.28 -2.94 -10.67
C ASP A 46 3.86 -4.21 -9.91
N CYS A 47 2.57 -4.35 -9.52
CA CYS A 47 2.09 -5.61 -8.96
C CYS A 47 0.59 -5.90 -9.10
N PRO A 48 0.23 -6.90 -9.93
CA PRO A 48 -1.16 -7.34 -10.09
C PRO A 48 -1.66 -8.34 -9.02
N PHE A 49 -0.80 -9.10 -8.31
CA PHE A 49 -1.24 -10.13 -7.34
C PHE A 49 -0.42 -10.20 -6.04
N LEU A 50 -1.14 -10.22 -4.88
CA LEU A 50 -0.62 -10.47 -3.52
C LEU A 50 0.55 -9.60 -3.02
N CYS A 51 1.02 -8.61 -3.77
CA CYS A 51 2.18 -7.83 -3.30
C CYS A 51 1.90 -6.95 -2.10
N ARG A 52 0.66 -6.52 -1.88
CA ARG A 52 0.35 -5.67 -0.71
C ARG A 52 0.69 -6.41 0.58
N THR A 53 0.22 -7.66 0.73
CA THR A 53 0.53 -8.48 1.90
C THR A 53 2.00 -8.91 1.95
N HIS A 54 2.64 -9.21 0.81
CA HIS A 54 4.09 -9.47 0.74
C HIS A 54 4.94 -8.29 1.20
N LYS A 55 4.57 -7.03 0.88
CA LYS A 55 5.25 -5.84 1.41
C LYS A 55 5.19 -5.81 2.95
N GLY A 56 4.08 -6.27 3.54
CA GLY A 56 3.96 -6.42 4.99
C GLY A 56 4.87 -7.52 5.56
N VAL A 57 4.99 -8.65 4.87
CA VAL A 57 5.93 -9.72 5.23
C VAL A 57 7.37 -9.21 5.18
N GLU A 58 7.73 -8.47 4.13
CA GLU A 58 9.05 -7.87 3.98
C GLU A 58 9.34 -6.82 5.06
N ALA A 59 8.38 -5.94 5.36
CA ALA A 59 8.48 -4.98 6.45
C ALA A 59 8.76 -5.69 7.79
N THR A 60 8.07 -6.81 8.04
CA THR A 60 8.30 -7.65 9.22
C THR A 60 9.68 -8.28 9.21
N ARG A 61 10.15 -8.80 8.06
CA ARG A 61 11.48 -9.40 7.89
C ARG A 61 12.60 -8.43 8.27
N VAL A 62 12.46 -7.15 7.92
CA VAL A 62 13.45 -6.11 8.28
C VAL A 62 13.26 -5.53 9.68
N GLY A 63 12.30 -6.04 10.45
CA GLY A 63 12.04 -5.64 11.82
C GLY A 63 11.30 -4.32 11.98
N ALA A 64 10.57 -3.87 10.95
CA ALA A 64 9.67 -2.73 11.09
C ALA A 64 8.56 -3.06 12.09
N VAL A 65 8.11 -2.04 12.83
CA VAL A 65 7.05 -2.18 13.85
C VAL A 65 5.66 -1.85 13.30
N GLY A 66 5.61 -1.30 12.09
CA GLY A 66 4.39 -1.05 11.35
C GLY A 66 4.67 -0.65 9.91
N MET A 67 3.62 -0.63 9.09
CA MET A 67 3.72 -0.28 7.67
C MET A 67 2.62 0.69 7.24
N ILE A 68 2.96 1.64 6.39
CA ILE A 68 1.99 2.44 5.65
C ILE A 68 2.13 2.07 4.18
N LEU A 69 1.04 1.68 3.54
CA LEU A 69 0.97 1.55 2.09
C LEU A 69 0.34 2.82 1.53
N ALA A 70 1.03 3.46 0.59
CA ALA A 70 0.53 4.65 -0.08
C ALA A 70 0.37 4.37 -1.57
N ASN A 71 -0.77 4.75 -2.15
CA ASN A 71 -0.97 4.67 -3.59
C ASN A 71 -0.02 5.61 -4.34
N ASP A 72 0.40 5.16 -5.52
CA ASP A 72 0.90 6.03 -6.58
C ASP A 72 -0.24 6.82 -7.25
N GLU A 73 0.14 7.74 -8.12
CA GLU A 73 -0.81 8.61 -8.84
C GLU A 73 -1.81 7.78 -9.69
N ASN A 74 -1.33 6.72 -10.35
CA ASN A 74 -2.13 5.86 -11.21
C ASN A 74 -3.17 5.03 -10.43
N SER A 75 -2.88 4.67 -9.18
CA SER A 75 -3.81 3.93 -8.31
C SER A 75 -4.85 4.83 -7.62
N GLY A 76 -4.59 6.15 -7.56
CA GLY A 76 -5.54 7.17 -7.14
C GLY A 76 -6.11 6.95 -5.73
N SER A 77 -7.45 7.07 -5.59
CA SER A 77 -8.15 7.01 -4.30
C SER A 77 -8.62 5.61 -3.88
N GLY A 78 -8.45 4.61 -4.73
CA GLY A 78 -8.89 3.25 -4.43
C GLY A 78 -8.06 2.62 -3.32
N ILE A 79 -8.68 2.34 -2.18
CA ILE A 79 -8.05 1.62 -1.06
C ILE A 79 -8.73 0.26 -0.85
N GLN A 80 -7.97 -0.72 -0.36
CA GLN A 80 -8.47 -2.06 -0.08
C GLN A 80 -8.00 -2.52 1.30
N ALA A 81 -8.90 -3.05 2.12
CA ALA A 81 -8.52 -3.59 3.41
C ALA A 81 -7.94 -5.01 3.24
N ASP A 82 -6.62 -5.12 3.18
CA ASP A 82 -5.91 -6.40 3.21
C ASP A 82 -5.39 -6.72 4.62
N PRO A 83 -5.40 -7.99 5.03
CA PRO A 83 -4.80 -8.40 6.30
C PRO A 83 -3.27 -8.40 6.20
N HIS A 84 -2.60 -7.73 7.13
CA HIS A 84 -1.14 -7.69 7.24
C HIS A 84 -0.64 -8.37 8.52
N VAL A 85 0.59 -8.89 8.47
CA VAL A 85 1.28 -9.57 9.59
C VAL A 85 1.81 -8.61 10.68
N LEU A 86 1.76 -7.30 10.43
CA LEU A 86 2.14 -6.22 11.35
C LEU A 86 1.10 -5.08 11.29
N PRO A 87 1.04 -4.18 12.29
CA PRO A 87 0.17 -3.01 12.25
C PRO A 87 0.37 -2.23 10.95
N SER A 88 -0.69 -2.11 10.15
CA SER A 88 -0.59 -1.50 8.82
C SER A 88 -1.78 -0.63 8.49
N SER A 89 -1.55 0.44 7.72
CA SER A 89 -2.60 1.31 7.18
C SER A 89 -2.37 1.53 5.69
N TYR A 90 -3.45 1.52 4.92
CA TYR A 90 -3.41 1.78 3.48
C TYR A 90 -4.11 3.10 3.19
N VAL A 91 -3.36 4.05 2.63
CA VAL A 91 -3.80 5.41 2.33
C VAL A 91 -3.86 5.66 0.83
N ASN A 92 -4.74 6.57 0.42
CA ASN A 92 -4.83 7.02 -0.96
C ASN A 92 -3.60 7.85 -1.37
N PHE A 93 -3.52 8.22 -2.65
CA PHE A 93 -2.42 9.00 -3.21
C PHE A 93 -2.22 10.37 -2.53
N ILE A 94 -3.31 11.07 -2.24
CA ILE A 94 -3.27 12.42 -1.64
C ILE A 94 -2.65 12.35 -0.25
N ASP A 95 -3.18 11.48 0.61
CA ASP A 95 -2.67 11.25 1.96
C ASP A 95 -1.24 10.71 1.93
N GLY A 96 -0.93 9.81 1.01
CA GLY A 96 0.42 9.30 0.76
C GLY A 96 1.41 10.42 0.46
N SER A 97 1.04 11.33 -0.43
CA SER A 97 1.86 12.49 -0.82
C SER A 97 2.09 13.44 0.35
N TYR A 98 1.10 13.67 1.21
CA TYR A 98 1.29 14.42 2.45
C TYR A 98 2.27 13.74 3.40
N ILE A 99 2.22 12.41 3.53
CA ILE A 99 3.15 11.67 4.39
C ILE A 99 4.57 11.69 3.82
N PHE A 100 4.76 11.49 2.51
CA PHE A 100 6.07 11.62 1.88
C PHE A 100 6.63 13.03 2.03
N ASN A 101 5.80 14.05 1.84
CA ASN A 101 6.19 15.44 2.05
C ASN A 101 6.62 15.71 3.50
N TYR A 102 5.88 15.15 4.47
CA TYR A 102 6.21 15.23 5.89
C TYR A 102 7.57 14.59 6.21
N ILE A 103 7.87 13.42 5.66
CA ILE A 103 9.17 12.75 5.83
C ILE A 103 10.31 13.62 5.28
N ASN A 104 10.13 14.20 4.09
CA ASN A 104 11.19 14.99 3.42
C ASN A 104 11.49 16.32 4.11
N HIS A 105 10.50 16.93 4.78
CA HIS A 105 10.65 18.25 5.41
C HIS A 105 10.84 18.21 6.92
N THR A 106 10.88 17.01 7.53
CA THR A 106 11.03 16.84 8.97
C THR A 106 12.31 16.08 9.26
N LYS A 107 13.18 16.63 10.12
CA LYS A 107 14.48 15.99 10.46
C LYS A 107 14.33 14.64 11.17
N SER A 108 13.26 14.44 11.92
CA SER A 108 13.01 13.22 12.69
C SER A 108 11.51 12.91 12.67
N PRO A 109 10.96 12.45 11.53
CA PRO A 109 9.54 12.20 11.40
C PRO A 109 9.15 11.02 12.29
N VAL A 110 8.01 11.14 12.97
CA VAL A 110 7.45 10.10 13.82
C VAL A 110 5.97 9.89 13.49
N ALA A 111 5.49 8.67 13.67
CA ALA A 111 4.10 8.31 13.45
C ALA A 111 3.60 7.32 14.50
N TYR A 112 2.30 7.12 14.52
CA TYR A 112 1.64 6.08 15.31
C TYR A 112 0.44 5.57 14.52
N ILE A 113 0.31 4.24 14.43
CA ILE A 113 -0.85 3.58 13.84
C ILE A 113 -1.80 3.25 15.00
N SER A 114 -2.96 3.88 15.00
CA SER A 114 -3.98 3.67 16.03
C SER A 114 -4.69 2.33 15.87
N LYS A 115 -5.44 1.95 16.91
CA LYS A 115 -6.41 0.87 16.80
C LYS A 115 -7.46 1.24 15.77
N VAL A 116 -7.83 0.27 14.92
CA VAL A 116 -8.86 0.45 13.90
C VAL A 116 -10.21 0.79 14.53
N VAL A 117 -10.92 1.72 13.88
CA VAL A 117 -12.31 2.09 14.18
C VAL A 117 -13.14 1.86 12.92
N THR A 118 -14.36 1.36 13.09
CA THR A 118 -15.29 1.16 11.97
C THR A 118 -16.19 2.38 11.85
N GLU A 119 -16.07 3.08 10.72
CA GLU A 119 -16.96 4.19 10.37
C GLU A 119 -18.13 3.66 9.54
N ILE A 120 -19.36 4.01 9.95
CA ILE A 120 -20.61 3.59 9.28
C ILE A 120 -21.24 4.82 8.62
N ALA A 121 -21.98 4.61 7.52
CA ALA A 121 -22.66 5.67 6.77
C ALA A 121 -21.71 6.72 6.15
N THR A 122 -20.56 6.27 5.65
CA THR A 122 -19.63 7.10 4.90
C THR A 122 -20.24 7.58 3.57
N LYS A 123 -19.75 8.70 3.04
CA LYS A 123 -20.21 9.26 1.76
C LYS A 123 -19.02 9.44 0.82
N PRO A 124 -19.14 9.10 -0.47
CA PRO A 124 -20.33 8.52 -1.12
C PRO A 124 -20.48 7.01 -0.82
N ALA A 125 -21.70 6.56 -0.53
CA ALA A 125 -22.04 5.14 -0.45
C ALA A 125 -23.52 4.93 -0.85
N PRO A 126 -23.87 3.84 -1.57
CA PRO A 126 -22.97 2.80 -2.10
C PRO A 126 -22.20 3.28 -3.34
N PHE A 127 -21.05 2.64 -3.61
CA PHE A 127 -20.32 2.79 -4.86
C PHE A 127 -19.75 1.43 -5.29
N ILE A 128 -19.45 1.28 -6.58
CA ILE A 128 -18.91 0.02 -7.11
C ILE A 128 -17.44 -0.08 -6.71
N ALA A 129 -17.09 -1.18 -6.02
CA ALA A 129 -15.70 -1.46 -5.65
C ALA A 129 -14.82 -1.58 -6.90
N PHE A 130 -13.58 -1.09 -6.81
CA PHE A 130 -12.64 -1.08 -7.93
C PHE A 130 -12.41 -2.49 -8.53
N PHE A 131 -12.30 -3.52 -7.69
CA PHE A 131 -12.07 -4.90 -8.12
C PHE A 131 -13.34 -5.60 -8.67
N SER A 132 -14.50 -4.92 -8.69
CA SER A 132 -15.72 -5.51 -9.24
C SER A 132 -15.58 -5.72 -10.73
N ALA A 133 -15.79 -6.98 -11.13
CA ALA A 133 -16.07 -7.40 -12.50
C ALA A 133 -16.96 -6.41 -13.26
N ARG A 134 -16.55 -6.01 -14.47
CA ARG A 134 -17.28 -5.09 -15.33
C ARG A 134 -17.64 -5.78 -16.63
N GLY A 135 -18.87 -5.56 -17.09
CA GLY A 135 -19.31 -6.02 -18.40
C GLY A 135 -18.61 -5.28 -19.56
N PRO A 136 -18.98 -5.58 -20.81
CA PRO A 136 -20.09 -6.46 -21.20
C PRO A 136 -19.79 -7.96 -21.03
N ASN A 137 -20.82 -8.79 -21.16
CA ASN A 137 -20.65 -10.25 -21.26
C ASN A 137 -19.88 -10.58 -22.55
N PRO A 138 -18.70 -11.23 -22.50
CA PRO A 138 -17.94 -11.55 -23.71
C PRO A 138 -18.53 -12.73 -24.49
N VAL A 139 -19.39 -13.55 -23.88
CA VAL A 139 -20.03 -14.70 -24.55
C VAL A 139 -21.26 -14.24 -25.33
N GLU A 140 -22.12 -13.44 -24.68
CA GLU A 140 -23.35 -12.94 -25.28
C GLU A 140 -23.55 -11.47 -24.86
N PRO A 141 -23.04 -10.51 -25.66
CA PRO A 141 -23.09 -9.08 -25.32
C PRO A 141 -24.51 -8.51 -25.20
N THR A 142 -25.52 -9.17 -25.78
CA THR A 142 -26.93 -8.75 -25.65
C THR A 142 -27.50 -9.03 -24.25
N ILE A 143 -26.89 -9.94 -23.49
CA ILE A 143 -27.25 -10.22 -22.10
C ILE A 143 -26.34 -9.42 -21.17
N LEU A 144 -26.90 -8.41 -20.50
CA LEU A 144 -26.22 -7.61 -19.49
C LEU A 144 -25.70 -8.49 -18.34
N LYS A 145 -24.38 -8.50 -18.14
CA LYS A 145 -23.69 -9.15 -17.01
C LYS A 145 -22.56 -8.27 -16.48
N VAL A 146 -22.25 -8.51 -15.20
CA VAL A 146 -20.92 -8.25 -14.65
C VAL A 146 -19.99 -9.39 -15.10
N TYR A 147 -18.95 -9.08 -15.87
CA TYR A 147 -17.98 -10.08 -16.34
C TYR A 147 -16.70 -10.02 -15.51
N SER A 148 -16.31 -11.16 -14.92
CA SER A 148 -15.02 -11.32 -14.27
C SER A 148 -14.12 -12.15 -15.18
N SER A 149 -13.03 -11.55 -15.68
CA SER A 149 -12.00 -12.24 -16.46
C SER A 149 -11.17 -13.24 -15.65
N PHE A 150 -11.52 -13.45 -14.38
CA PHE A 150 -10.74 -14.22 -13.40
C PHE A 150 -11.01 -15.74 -13.40
N ILE A 151 -11.78 -16.26 -14.36
CA ILE A 151 -11.98 -17.70 -14.54
C ILE A 151 -11.43 -18.08 -15.92
N ARG A 152 -10.11 -18.34 -15.96
CA ARG A 152 -9.50 -19.27 -16.91
C ARG A 152 -8.26 -19.90 -16.31
#